data_AF-A0A1E4TMH6-F1
#
_entry.id   AF-A0A1E4TMH6-F1
#
_cell.length_a   1.000
_cell.length_b   1.000
_cell.length_c   1.000
_cell.angle_alpha   90.00
_cell.angle_beta   90.00
_cell.angle_gamma   90.00
#
_symmetry.space_group_name_H-M   'P 1'
#
loop_
_entity.id
_entity.type
_entity.pdbx_description
1 polymer ?
#
loop_
_entity_poly.entity_id
_entity_poly.type
_entity_poly.pdbx_seq_one_letter_code
_entity_poly.pdbx_strand_id
1 'polypeptide(L)'
;MLNQANGGIKQQQAHTAVSTDWQRQRKDCHKEVERRRRETISNGIEKLAKLIPHCDKSKGAILAKAAEYIQELKENEHANFEKWTVEKLTAEQTIAELSHSNETLKNRLEQAYREAELWKRTCQQAGIKRAGTGAQ
;
A
#
# COMPACT_ATOMS: atom_id res chain seq x y z
N MET A 1 -14.02 -56.22 79.50
CA MET A 1 -13.86 -54.77 79.72
C MET A 1 -12.99 -54.21 78.60
N LEU A 2 -13.51 -53.19 77.88
CA LEU A 2 -12.84 -52.10 77.14
C LEU A 2 -11.84 -52.49 76.03
N ASN A 3 -12.21 -52.49 74.75
CA ASN A 3 -12.44 -51.37 73.82
C ASN A 3 -11.24 -50.39 73.70
N GLN A 4 -10.57 -50.40 72.54
CA GLN A 4 -10.37 -49.21 71.69
C GLN A 4 -9.48 -49.55 70.47
N ALA A 5 -10.09 -49.57 69.29
CA ALA A 5 -9.42 -49.56 68.02
C ALA A 5 -9.49 -48.14 67.41
N ASN A 6 -8.37 -47.74 66.81
CA ASN A 6 -8.28 -46.93 65.60
C ASN A 6 -8.59 -45.42 65.71
N GLY A 7 -7.52 -44.62 65.85
CA GLY A 7 -7.56 -43.18 65.60
C GLY A 7 -6.16 -42.64 65.33
N GLY A 8 -5.72 -42.58 64.07
CA GLY A 8 -4.42 -41.97 63.79
C GLY A 8 -3.80 -42.06 62.39
N ILE A 9 -4.57 -42.22 61.29
CA ILE A 9 -3.96 -42.30 59.93
C ILE A 9 -4.53 -41.24 58.95
N LYS A 10 -5.64 -40.56 59.27
CA LYS A 10 -6.34 -39.71 58.27
C LYS A 10 -5.74 -38.32 58.03
N GLN A 11 -4.82 -37.81 58.86
CA GLN A 11 -4.30 -36.43 58.71
C GLN A 11 -3.04 -36.31 57.83
N GLN A 12 -2.21 -37.35 57.69
CA GLN A 12 -0.96 -37.27 56.90
C GLN A 12 -1.15 -37.53 55.39
N GLN A 13 -2.20 -38.25 54.99
CA GLN A 13 -2.52 -38.47 53.57
C GLN A 13 -3.11 -37.22 52.89
N ALA A 14 -3.82 -36.37 53.64
CA ALA A 14 -4.43 -35.16 53.08
C ALA A 14 -3.39 -34.08 52.71
N HIS A 15 -2.34 -33.91 53.50
CA HIS A 15 -1.32 -32.88 53.27
C HIS A 15 -0.43 -33.17 52.04
N THR A 16 -0.18 -34.45 51.76
CA THR A 16 0.59 -34.92 50.59
C THR A 16 -0.25 -34.93 49.31
N ALA A 17 -1.55 -35.26 49.41
CA ALA A 17 -2.51 -35.13 48.32
C ALA A 17 -2.71 -33.66 47.89
N VAL A 18 -2.89 -32.74 48.84
CA VAL A 18 -3.01 -31.29 48.56
C VAL A 18 -1.72 -30.74 47.92
N SER A 19 -0.54 -31.21 48.35
CA SER A 19 0.74 -30.83 47.75
C SER A 19 0.88 -31.33 46.29
N THR A 20 0.42 -32.55 46.01
CA THR A 20 0.50 -33.15 44.67
C THR A 20 -0.54 -32.59 43.70
N ASP A 21 -1.75 -32.28 44.16
CA ASP A 21 -2.80 -31.65 43.35
C ASP A 21 -2.46 -30.20 43.01
N TRP A 22 -1.94 -29.43 43.97
CA TRP A 22 -1.45 -28.08 43.72
C TRP A 22 -0.28 -28.05 42.72
N GLN A 23 0.65 -29.02 42.82
CA GLN A 23 1.73 -29.17 41.85
C GLN A 23 1.23 -29.53 40.45
N ARG A 24 0.19 -30.37 40.33
CA ARG A 24 -0.46 -30.68 39.04
C ARG A 24 -1.15 -29.45 38.45
N GLN A 25 -1.94 -28.74 39.25
CA GLN A 25 -2.66 -27.55 38.80
C GLN A 25 -1.70 -26.44 38.33
N ARG A 26 -0.56 -26.26 39.01
CA ARG A 26 0.51 -25.35 38.54
C ARG A 26 1.12 -25.78 37.20
N LYS A 27 1.41 -27.09 37.04
CA LYS A 27 1.95 -27.62 35.79
C LYS A 27 0.97 -27.44 34.63
N ASP A 28 -0.31 -27.69 34.86
CA ASP A 28 -1.33 -27.57 33.81
C ASP A 28 -1.63 -26.11 33.47
N CYS A 29 -1.65 -25.21 34.46
CA CYS A 29 -1.70 -23.77 34.22
C CYS A 29 -0.50 -23.31 33.37
N HIS A 30 0.72 -23.76 33.69
CA HIS A 30 1.91 -23.43 32.90
C HIS A 30 1.83 -23.98 31.47
N LYS A 31 1.33 -25.20 31.27
CA LYS A 31 1.10 -25.76 29.93
C LYS A 31 0.09 -24.95 29.13
N GLU A 32 -0.99 -24.52 29.77
CA GLU A 32 -2.03 -23.73 29.12
C GLU A 32 -1.50 -22.34 28.70
N VAL A 33 -0.75 -21.67 29.56
CA VAL A 33 -0.07 -20.41 29.24
C VAL A 33 0.85 -20.60 28.03
N GLU A 34 1.65 -21.66 28.03
CA GLU A 34 2.56 -21.98 26.94
C GLU A 34 1.83 -22.30 25.63
N ARG A 35 0.73 -23.06 25.70
CA ARG A 35 -0.12 -23.39 24.54
C ARG A 35 -0.68 -22.12 23.91
N ARG A 36 -1.24 -21.21 24.72
CA ARG A 36 -1.75 -19.91 24.25
C ARG A 36 -0.65 -19.08 23.59
N ARG A 37 0.57 -19.04 24.14
CA ARG A 37 1.69 -18.35 23.49
C ARG A 37 1.97 -18.92 22.11
N ARG A 38 2.05 -20.25 21.98
CA ARG A 38 2.31 -20.93 20.71
C ARG A 38 1.22 -20.68 19.68
N GLU A 39 -0.04 -20.64 20.11
CA GLU A 39 -1.18 -20.34 19.24
C GLU A 39 -1.15 -18.89 18.75
N THR A 40 -0.90 -17.93 19.62
CA THR A 40 -0.75 -16.52 19.22
C THR A 40 0.35 -16.34 18.17
N ILE A 41 1.52 -16.98 18.39
CA ILE A 41 2.62 -16.95 17.41
C ILE A 41 2.21 -17.61 16.10
N SER A 42 1.57 -18.79 16.15
CA SER A 42 1.18 -19.52 14.94
C SER A 42 0.13 -18.75 14.13
N ASN A 43 -0.84 -18.14 14.80
CA ASN A 43 -1.84 -17.27 14.18
C ASN A 43 -1.21 -16.04 13.55
N GLY A 44 -0.19 -15.45 14.19
CA GLY A 44 0.59 -14.34 13.62
C GLY A 44 1.30 -14.73 12.32
N ILE A 45 1.96 -15.88 12.31
CA ILE A 45 2.65 -16.40 11.11
C ILE A 45 1.66 -16.71 9.98
N GLU A 46 0.49 -17.29 10.30
CA GLU A 46 -0.53 -17.57 9.28
C GLU A 46 -1.12 -16.29 8.66
N LYS A 47 -1.27 -15.21 9.45
CA LYS A 47 -1.67 -13.91 8.91
C LYS A 47 -0.64 -13.35 7.93
N LEU A 48 0.65 -13.46 8.26
CA LEU A 48 1.73 -13.03 7.35
C LEU A 48 1.67 -13.82 6.04
N ALA A 49 1.49 -15.14 6.09
CA ALA A 49 1.41 -15.98 4.90
C ALA A 49 0.31 -15.58 3.92
N LYS A 50 -0.80 -14.99 4.39
CA LYS A 50 -1.91 -14.52 3.54
C LYS A 50 -1.63 -13.21 2.80
N LEU A 51 -0.68 -12.41 3.29
CA LEU A 51 -0.33 -11.12 2.70
C LEU A 51 0.83 -11.22 1.70
N ILE A 52 1.62 -12.28 1.78
CA ILE A 52 2.82 -12.47 0.99
C ILE A 52 2.49 -13.35 -0.22
N PRO A 53 2.74 -12.90 -1.46
CA PRO A 53 2.52 -13.71 -2.64
C PRO A 53 3.48 -14.90 -2.69
N HIS A 54 3.03 -16.01 -3.26
CA HIS A 54 3.85 -17.22 -3.47
C HIS A 54 4.50 -17.77 -2.18
N CYS A 55 3.76 -17.72 -1.08
CA CYS A 55 4.26 -18.13 0.23
C CYS A 55 4.02 -19.63 0.49
N ASP A 56 5.08 -20.35 0.85
CA ASP A 56 5.02 -21.76 1.23
C ASP A 56 4.35 -21.97 2.61
N LYS A 57 3.94 -23.21 2.90
CA LYS A 57 3.27 -23.55 4.18
C LYS A 57 4.23 -23.63 5.39
N SER A 58 5.54 -23.56 5.18
CA SER A 58 6.51 -23.74 6.28
C SER A 58 6.76 -22.44 7.03
N LYS A 59 6.75 -22.48 8.37
CA LYS A 59 6.96 -21.28 9.23
C LYS A 59 8.27 -20.57 8.92
N GLY A 60 9.34 -21.31 8.63
CA GLY A 60 10.65 -20.74 8.26
C GLY A 60 10.63 -20.03 6.91
N ALA A 61 10.04 -20.67 5.88
CA ALA A 61 9.95 -20.06 4.56
C ALA A 61 9.04 -18.82 4.56
N ILE A 62 7.93 -18.84 5.31
CA ILE A 62 7.03 -17.68 5.46
C ILE A 62 7.82 -16.48 5.99
N LEU A 63 8.65 -16.67 7.02
CA LEU A 63 9.43 -15.58 7.62
C LEU A 63 10.51 -15.05 6.67
N ALA A 64 11.23 -15.94 5.98
CA ALA A 64 12.24 -15.54 4.99
C ALA A 64 11.59 -14.76 3.84
N LYS A 65 10.49 -15.29 3.28
CA LYS A 65 9.76 -14.64 2.19
C LYS A 65 9.14 -13.32 2.62
N ALA A 66 8.69 -13.19 3.87
CA ALA A 66 8.21 -11.92 4.41
C ALA A 66 9.30 -10.84 4.38
N ALA A 67 10.53 -11.18 4.79
CA ALA A 67 11.64 -10.24 4.79
C ALA A 67 12.01 -9.80 3.36
N GLU A 68 12.09 -10.76 2.43
CA GLU A 68 12.32 -10.47 1.00
C GLU A 68 11.22 -9.57 0.43
N TYR A 69 9.95 -9.91 0.68
CA TYR A 69 8.83 -9.16 0.12
C TYR A 69 8.75 -7.73 0.68
N ILE A 70 9.09 -7.51 1.95
CA ILE A 70 9.19 -6.15 2.52
C ILE A 70 10.29 -5.35 1.80
N GLN A 71 11.42 -5.99 1.50
CA GLN A 71 12.52 -5.34 0.78
C GLN A 71 12.09 -4.98 -0.66
N GLU A 72 11.47 -5.93 -1.36
CA GLU A 72 10.91 -5.72 -2.69
C GLU A 72 9.87 -4.61 -2.72
N LEU A 73 8.96 -4.56 -1.73
CA LEU A 73 7.96 -3.49 -1.64
C LEU A 73 8.60 -2.11 -1.49
N LYS A 74 9.68 -1.99 -0.69
CA LYS A 74 10.42 -0.73 -0.53
C LYS A 74 11.14 -0.33 -1.82
N GLU A 75 11.79 -1.27 -2.48
CA GLU A 75 12.47 -1.03 -3.75
C GLU A 75 11.48 -0.64 -4.85
N ASN A 76 10.34 -1.31 -4.91
CA ASN A 76 9.26 -1.00 -5.85
C ASN A 76 8.60 0.35 -5.55
N GLU A 77 8.39 0.70 -4.27
CA GLU A 77 7.92 2.03 -3.88
C GLU A 77 8.89 3.12 -4.35
N HIS A 78 10.19 2.91 -4.15
CA HIS A 78 11.22 3.84 -4.60
C HIS A 78 11.25 3.98 -6.13
N ALA A 79 11.26 2.85 -6.86
CA ALA A 79 11.23 2.85 -8.32
C ALA A 79 9.96 3.51 -8.88
N ASN A 80 8.80 3.30 -8.24
CA ASN A 80 7.55 3.96 -8.62
C ASN A 80 7.62 5.46 -8.39
N PHE A 81 8.24 5.91 -7.30
CA PHE A 81 8.44 7.33 -7.04
C PHE A 81 9.35 7.99 -8.08
N GLU A 82 10.45 7.34 -8.45
CA GLU A 82 11.36 7.81 -9.50
C GLU A 82 10.65 7.89 -10.85
N LYS A 83 9.95 6.80 -11.24
CA LYS A 83 9.17 6.75 -12.47
C LYS A 83 8.14 7.86 -12.53
N TRP A 84 7.35 8.04 -11.46
CA TRP A 84 6.35 9.09 -11.39
C TRP A 84 6.98 10.49 -11.50
N THR A 85 8.14 10.70 -10.87
CA THR A 85 8.87 11.97 -10.95
C THR A 85 9.28 12.28 -12.40
N VAL A 86 9.85 11.30 -13.10
CA VAL A 86 10.25 11.46 -14.52
C VAL A 86 9.05 11.72 -15.41
N GLU A 87 7.96 10.95 -15.25
CA GLU A 87 6.73 11.12 -16.02
C GLU A 87 6.11 12.51 -15.79
N LYS A 88 6.08 12.96 -14.53
CA LYS A 88 5.58 14.29 -14.17
C LYS A 88 6.40 15.41 -14.84
N LEU A 89 7.73 15.37 -14.71
CA LEU A 89 8.61 16.39 -15.31
C LEU A 89 8.48 16.42 -16.84
N THR A 90 8.36 15.25 -17.46
CA THR A 90 8.18 15.13 -18.93
C THR A 90 6.84 15.72 -19.37
N ALA A 91 5.77 15.45 -18.61
CA ALA A 91 4.45 16.02 -18.89
C ALA A 91 4.45 17.55 -18.70
N GLU A 92 5.08 18.05 -17.63
CA GLU A 92 5.23 19.49 -17.38
C GLU A 92 6.01 20.19 -18.50
N GLN A 93 7.12 19.59 -18.97
CA GLN A 93 7.87 20.09 -20.11
C GLN A 93 7.01 20.12 -21.39
N THR A 94 6.30 19.03 -21.68
CA THR A 94 5.42 18.95 -22.87
C THR A 94 4.33 20.02 -22.82
N ILE A 95 3.71 20.23 -21.65
CA ILE A 95 2.70 21.28 -21.45
C ILE A 95 3.29 22.66 -21.70
N ALA A 96 4.51 22.94 -21.22
CA ALA A 96 5.18 24.22 -21.42
C ALA A 96 5.46 24.47 -22.93
N GLU A 97 5.97 23.47 -23.64
CA GLU A 97 6.26 23.54 -25.07
C GLU A 97 4.97 23.77 -25.90
N LEU A 98 3.91 23.01 -25.60
CA LEU A 98 2.61 23.19 -26.26
C LEU A 98 2.00 24.56 -25.97
N SER A 99 2.11 25.04 -24.73
CA SER A 99 1.62 26.37 -24.35
C SER A 99 2.34 27.48 -25.10
N HIS A 100 3.67 27.38 -25.21
CA HIS A 100 4.49 28.34 -25.95
C HIS A 100 4.16 28.33 -27.46
N SER A 101 4.00 27.14 -28.05
CA SER A 101 3.60 27.00 -29.45
C SER A 101 2.22 27.60 -29.71
N ASN A 102 1.27 27.36 -28.81
CA ASN A 102 -0.08 27.91 -28.88
C ASN A 102 -0.08 29.44 -28.83
N GLU A 103 0.68 30.03 -27.91
CA GLU A 103 0.84 31.48 -27.81
C GLU A 103 1.45 32.07 -29.09
N THR A 104 2.50 31.44 -29.62
CA THR A 104 3.12 31.86 -30.88
C THR A 104 2.12 31.83 -32.04
N LEU A 105 1.31 30.77 -32.15
CA LEU A 105 0.29 30.65 -33.20
C LEU A 105 -0.80 31.70 -33.06
N LYS A 106 -1.26 31.99 -31.82
CA LYS A 106 -2.22 33.07 -31.55
C LYS A 106 -1.67 34.43 -32.00
N ASN A 107 -0.41 34.72 -31.67
CA ASN A 107 0.24 35.97 -32.06
C ASN A 107 0.37 36.10 -33.58
N ARG A 108 0.76 35.03 -34.28
CA ARG A 108 0.84 35.00 -35.75
C ARG A 108 -0.53 35.15 -36.41
N LEU A 109 -1.55 34.52 -35.86
CA LEU A 109 -2.93 34.64 -36.35
C LEU A 109 -3.43 36.09 -36.21
N GLU A 110 -3.17 36.73 -35.07
CA GLU A 110 -3.54 38.12 -34.84
C GLU A 110 -2.80 39.08 -35.79
N GLN A 111 -1.51 38.86 -36.04
CA GLN A 111 -0.73 39.61 -37.04
C GLN A 111 -1.33 39.45 -38.43
N ALA A 112 -1.61 38.22 -38.87
CA ALA A 112 -2.21 37.95 -40.18
C ALA A 112 -3.59 38.62 -40.33
N TYR A 113 -4.43 38.60 -39.28
CA TYR A 113 -5.71 39.30 -39.29
C TYR A 113 -5.55 40.82 -39.40
N ARG A 114 -4.60 41.42 -38.68
CA ARG A 114 -4.29 42.86 -38.79
C ARG A 114 -3.85 43.23 -40.20
N GLU A 115 -2.96 42.46 -40.80
CA GLU A 115 -2.48 42.68 -42.17
C GLU A 115 -3.63 42.56 -43.18
N ALA A 116 -4.44 41.50 -43.08
CA ALA A 116 -5.59 41.30 -43.97
C ALA A 116 -6.59 42.47 -43.89
N GLU A 117 -6.85 42.99 -42.69
CA GLU A 117 -7.73 44.13 -42.49
C GLU A 117 -7.13 45.42 -43.05
N LEU A 118 -5.82 45.63 -42.92
CA LEU A 118 -5.11 46.75 -43.55
C LEU A 118 -5.24 46.70 -45.08
N TRP A 119 -4.90 45.57 -45.69
CA TRP A 119 -5.02 45.38 -47.14
C TRP A 119 -6.46 45.59 -47.63
N LYS A 120 -7.45 45.09 -46.89
CA LYS A 120 -8.86 45.29 -47.20
C LYS A 120 -9.23 46.78 -47.21
N ARG A 121 -8.75 47.56 -46.23
CA ARG A 121 -8.97 49.01 -46.18
C ARG A 121 -8.28 49.73 -47.35
N THR A 122 -7.04 49.37 -47.68
CA THR A 122 -6.31 49.96 -48.81
C THR A 122 -7.03 49.70 -50.15
N CYS A 123 -7.50 48.47 -50.37
CA CYS A 123 -8.29 48.12 -51.56
C CYS A 123 -9.60 48.92 -51.62
N GLN A 124 -10.29 49.09 -50.49
CA GLN A 124 -11.51 49.91 -50.42
C GLN A 124 -11.23 51.38 -50.77
N GLN A 125 -10.15 51.97 -50.25
CA GLN A 125 -9.74 53.34 -50.56
C GLN A 125 -9.36 53.52 -52.03
N ALA A 126 -8.76 52.49 -52.65
CA ALA A 126 -8.44 52.46 -54.08
C ALA A 126 -9.68 52.20 -54.99
N GLY A 127 -10.89 52.07 -54.42
CA GLY A 127 -12.12 51.80 -55.17
C GLY A 127 -12.23 50.36 -55.69
N ILE A 128 -11.33 49.45 -55.26
CA ILE A 128 -11.31 48.05 -55.66
C ILE A 128 -12.37 47.29 -54.86
N LYS A 129 -13.49 46.96 -55.50
CA LYS A 129 -14.53 46.10 -54.91
C LYS A 129 -14.15 44.64 -55.05
N ARG A 130 -14.42 43.85 -54.01
CA ARG A 130 -14.28 42.39 -54.03
C ARG A 130 -15.10 41.86 -55.21
N ALA A 131 -14.46 41.17 -56.16
CA ALA A 131 -15.18 40.44 -57.19
C ALA A 131 -16.12 39.47 -56.47
N GLY A 132 -17.43 39.60 -56.73
CA GLY A 132 -18.43 38.76 -56.08
C GLY A 132 -18.03 37.30 -56.28
N THR A 133 -17.91 36.56 -55.18
CA THR A 133 -17.92 35.10 -55.24
C THR A 133 -19.30 34.71 -55.75
N GLY A 134 -19.41 34.54 -57.06
CA GLY A 134 -20.54 33.87 -57.67
C GLY A 134 -20.62 32.47 -57.06
N ALA A 135 -21.64 32.25 -56.25
CA ALA A 135 -22.12 30.93 -55.95
C ALA A 135 -22.59 30.29 -57.25
N GLN A 136 -22.08 29.10 -57.55
CA GLN A 136 -22.74 28.04 -58.31
C GLN A 136 -22.44 26.73 -57.59
#